data_AF-A0A812PYS1-F1
#
_entry.id   AF-A0A812PYS1-F1
#
_cell.length_a   1.000
_cell.length_b   1.000
_cell.length_c   1.000
_cell.angle_alpha   90.00
_cell.angle_beta   90.00
_cell.angle_gamma   90.00
#
_symmetry.space_group_name_H-M   'P 1'
#
loop_
_entity.id
_entity.type
_entity.pdbx_description
1 polymer ?
#
loop_
_entity_poly.entity_id
_entity_poly.type
_entity_poly.pdbx_seq_one_letter_code
_entity_poly.pdbx_strand_id
1 'polypeptide(L)'
;MAVPQMFKRSRCSMMKYEFWPSDLQRAGHTSVDVQDNEPLGQHLAGIQRHGVYEIHMARMQKLPCKLIPTSKFRNGAERWWCPIHQGSYGRKAQVAKAAKTGIKCCDRCDALMDFVRSSEVLELKLVAPGKVRGENDFCERGIWIGLAPALDTYNDKAKYFYAGIHVHARKELGGPKVIDKNFPAVRIKDATGRFPKIPESGILVTSPAALEYLYYMEHRCPVNAQLQLNLEEAQSLPRSSVDLTDVVKCKHCGALHEDIGDFFGENAHKKHLCGTCGREIFCRGGNIGNPLQLFERAWRREIVGEKIDPQNKEIHIDTKVHRLMCWPSTPALFWSRDAPEIWGIHVHGFDAEGHRVIDDTYGTVYVDGKKLDRAKLFADMLQNSFWMQDEAEMAAVAEELEDD
;
A
#
# COMPACT_ATOMS: atom_id res chain seq x y z
N MET A 1 -12.49 34.11 52.13
CA MET A 1 -12.97 32.87 51.48
C MET A 1 -12.44 32.86 50.06
N ALA A 2 -11.47 31.99 49.76
CA ALA A 2 -10.85 31.92 48.45
C ALA A 2 -11.76 31.20 47.45
N VAL A 3 -11.96 31.80 46.28
CA VAL A 3 -12.75 31.26 45.18
C VAL A 3 -12.03 30.02 44.61
N PRO A 4 -12.70 28.87 44.41
CA PRO A 4 -12.06 27.70 43.83
C PRO A 4 -11.60 28.00 42.40
N GLN A 5 -10.32 27.74 42.11
CA GLN A 5 -9.81 27.74 40.74
C GLN A 5 -10.66 26.78 39.90
N MET A 6 -11.46 27.35 38.98
CA MET A 6 -12.11 26.58 37.93
C MET A 6 -11.03 25.84 37.14
N PHE A 7 -10.99 24.52 37.29
CA PHE A 7 -10.23 23.65 36.40
C PHE A 7 -10.70 23.91 34.97
N LYS A 8 -9.89 24.64 34.19
CA LYS A 8 -10.02 24.67 32.74
C LYS A 8 -9.84 23.24 32.26
N ARG A 9 -10.93 22.55 31.95
CA ARG A 9 -10.90 21.30 31.20
C ARG A 9 -10.24 21.63 29.86
N SER A 10 -8.94 21.36 29.71
CA SER A 10 -8.32 21.40 28.39
C SER A 10 -9.07 20.38 27.53
N ARG A 11 -9.60 20.84 26.40
CA ARG A 11 -10.21 19.93 25.44
C ARG A 11 -9.07 19.10 24.88
N CYS A 12 -9.05 17.82 25.25
CA CYS A 12 -8.15 16.85 24.63
C CYS A 12 -8.70 16.59 23.22
N SER A 13 -7.99 17.07 22.19
CA SER A 13 -8.27 16.67 20.83
C SER A 13 -7.87 15.21 20.64
N MET A 14 -8.69 14.50 19.89
CA MET A 14 -8.44 13.13 19.46
C MET A 14 -8.24 13.15 17.95
N MET A 15 -7.11 12.63 17.49
CA MET A 15 -6.80 12.49 16.07
C MET A 15 -6.72 11.01 15.71
N LYS A 16 -7.07 10.67 14.47
CA LYS A 16 -7.00 9.29 13.99
C LYS A 16 -5.85 9.16 13.00
N TYR A 17 -5.11 8.06 13.12
CA TYR A 17 -3.96 7.74 12.28
C TYR A 17 -4.06 6.29 11.78
N GLU A 18 -3.55 6.06 10.58
CA GLU A 18 -3.34 4.73 10.00
C GLU A 18 -1.86 4.35 10.15
N PHE A 19 -1.56 3.15 10.65
CA PHE A 19 -0.20 2.65 10.86
C PHE A 19 0.00 1.32 10.16
N TRP A 20 1.19 1.10 9.60
CA TRP A 20 1.60 -0.22 9.10
C TRP A 20 3.11 -0.46 9.31
N PRO A 21 3.53 -1.71 9.51
CA PRO A 21 4.93 -2.10 9.56
C PRO A 21 5.69 -1.67 8.30
N SER A 22 6.84 -1.02 8.45
CA SER A 22 7.63 -0.60 7.30
C SER A 22 8.41 -1.74 6.64
N ASP A 23 8.65 -2.84 7.38
CA ASP A 23 9.42 -4.01 6.93
C ASP A 23 8.61 -5.04 6.14
N LEU A 24 7.31 -4.82 5.93
CA LEU A 24 6.39 -5.73 5.23
C LEU A 24 6.26 -7.15 5.81
N GLN A 25 6.95 -7.50 6.90
CA GLN A 25 6.97 -8.87 7.43
C GLN A 25 5.75 -9.24 8.29
N ARG A 26 4.78 -8.35 8.42
CA ARG A 26 3.83 -8.36 9.54
C ARG A 26 2.43 -7.95 9.10
N ALA A 27 1.42 -8.43 9.84
CA ALA A 27 0.01 -8.17 9.57
C ALA A 27 -0.29 -6.70 9.23
N GLY A 28 -1.30 -6.51 8.38
CA GLY A 28 -1.53 -5.26 7.68
C GLY A 28 -1.99 -4.09 8.54
N HIS A 29 -2.47 -3.04 7.90
CA HIS A 29 -2.61 -1.75 8.56
C HIS A 29 -3.58 -1.73 9.76
N THR A 30 -3.42 -0.73 10.64
CA THR A 30 -4.34 -0.48 11.76
C THR A 30 -4.72 0.99 11.85
N SER A 31 -5.98 1.25 12.19
CA SER A 31 -6.44 2.59 12.54
C SER A 31 -6.44 2.78 14.04
N VAL A 32 -5.83 3.87 14.51
CA VAL A 32 -5.69 4.16 15.95
C VAL A 32 -6.07 5.59 16.24
N ASP A 33 -6.97 5.77 17.20
CA ASP A 33 -7.27 7.08 17.79
C ASP A 33 -6.17 7.45 18.78
N VAL A 34 -5.62 8.65 18.65
CA VAL A 34 -4.48 9.18 19.40
C VAL A 34 -4.89 10.45 20.13
N GLN A 35 -4.57 10.54 21.42
CA GLN A 35 -4.82 11.73 22.22
C GLN A 35 -3.57 12.62 22.26
N ASP A 36 -3.73 13.93 22.06
CA ASP A 36 -2.59 14.85 21.99
C ASP A 36 -1.72 14.88 23.25
N ASN A 37 -2.28 14.53 24.41
CA ASN A 37 -1.57 14.51 25.69
C ASN A 37 -0.87 13.18 26.00
N GLU A 38 -1.05 12.14 25.19
CA GLU A 38 -0.37 10.86 25.37
C GLU A 38 0.99 10.84 24.65
N PRO A 39 1.95 9.99 25.05
CA PRO A 39 3.29 9.99 24.46
C PRO A 39 3.31 9.86 22.94
N LEU A 40 2.40 9.04 22.38
CA LEU A 40 2.26 8.89 20.94
C LEU A 40 1.75 10.18 20.29
N GLY A 41 0.75 10.86 20.87
CA GLY A 41 0.23 12.13 20.36
C GLY A 41 1.28 13.23 20.36
N GLN A 42 2.05 13.34 21.43
CA GLN A 42 3.17 14.30 21.53
C GLN A 42 4.25 14.03 20.48
N HIS A 43 4.59 12.76 20.25
CA HIS A 43 5.54 12.37 19.22
C HIS A 43 5.03 12.73 17.82
N LEU A 44 3.80 12.35 17.47
CA LEU A 44 3.20 12.62 16.16
C LEU A 44 2.98 14.12 15.90
N ALA A 45 2.72 14.92 16.95
CA ALA A 45 2.61 16.37 16.83
C ALA A 45 3.95 17.05 16.50
N GLY A 46 5.07 16.41 16.83
CA GLY A 46 6.41 16.89 16.48
C GLY A 46 6.83 16.57 15.04
N ILE A 47 6.09 15.70 14.33
CA ILE A 47 6.41 15.31 12.96
C ILE A 47 5.86 16.36 11.99
N GLN A 48 6.75 16.90 11.17
CA GLN A 48 6.41 17.85 10.12
C GLN A 48 5.63 17.19 8.98
N ARG A 49 4.94 17.99 8.18
CA ARG A 49 4.34 17.48 6.94
C ARG A 49 5.46 16.96 6.03
N HIS A 50 5.21 15.84 5.38
CA HIS A 50 6.13 15.26 4.41
C HIS A 50 6.37 16.25 3.26
N GLY A 51 7.61 16.41 2.81
CA GLY A 51 7.97 17.39 1.77
C GLY A 51 7.17 17.18 0.48
N VAL A 52 7.22 15.97 -0.07
CA VAL A 52 6.53 15.61 -1.33
C VAL A 52 5.00 15.60 -1.21
N TYR A 53 4.43 14.80 -0.32
CA TYR A 53 2.97 14.66 -0.23
C TYR A 53 2.28 15.84 0.43
N GLU A 54 3.05 16.71 1.09
CA GLU A 54 2.56 17.82 1.90
C GLU A 54 1.46 17.38 2.90
N ILE A 55 1.56 16.21 3.53
CA ILE A 55 0.61 15.73 4.56
C ILE A 55 1.33 15.20 5.80
N HIS A 56 0.62 15.00 6.91
CA HIS A 56 1.18 14.40 8.12
C HIS A 56 1.30 12.89 7.95
N MET A 57 2.42 12.50 7.39
CA MET A 57 2.87 11.13 7.31
C MET A 57 4.35 11.07 7.62
N ALA A 58 4.82 9.90 8.02
CA ALA A 58 6.24 9.59 7.99
C ALA A 58 6.42 8.10 7.81
N ARG A 59 7.60 7.75 7.29
CA ARG A 59 8.01 6.36 7.07
C ARG A 59 9.16 6.00 7.99
N MET A 60 9.37 4.71 8.25
CA MET A 60 10.51 4.19 9.00
C MET A 60 10.67 4.82 10.40
N GLN A 61 9.57 5.08 11.11
CA GLN A 61 9.60 5.77 12.41
C GLN A 61 9.63 4.80 13.58
N LYS A 62 10.45 5.11 14.60
CA LYS A 62 10.37 4.49 15.93
C LYS A 62 9.28 5.18 16.74
N LEU A 63 8.16 4.50 16.94
CA LEU A 63 6.97 5.09 17.57
C LEU A 63 6.80 4.64 19.03
N PRO A 64 6.25 5.50 19.91
CA PRO A 64 5.82 5.06 21.23
C PRO A 64 4.72 3.99 21.16
N CYS A 65 4.75 3.01 22.07
CA CYS A 65 3.68 2.02 22.17
C CYS A 65 2.36 2.64 22.65
N LYS A 66 1.24 2.22 22.05
CA LYS A 66 -0.10 2.43 22.60
C LYS A 66 -0.69 1.11 23.07
N LEU A 67 -0.58 0.80 24.36
CA LEU A 67 -1.03 -0.49 24.89
C LEU A 67 -2.52 -0.46 25.26
N ILE A 68 -3.32 -1.33 24.65
CA ILE A 68 -4.73 -1.54 24.99
C ILE A 68 -4.93 -2.93 25.62
N PRO A 69 -5.83 -3.08 26.61
CA PRO A 69 -6.18 -4.40 27.14
C PRO A 69 -6.80 -5.27 26.02
N THR A 70 -6.35 -6.52 25.88
CA THR A 70 -6.94 -7.43 24.87
C THR A 70 -7.57 -8.68 25.49
N SER A 71 -6.81 -9.45 26.26
CA SER A 71 -7.23 -10.74 26.83
C SER A 71 -6.36 -11.09 28.04
N LYS A 72 -6.46 -12.33 28.53
CA LYS A 72 -5.48 -12.92 29.44
C LYS A 72 -4.57 -13.89 28.68
N PHE A 73 -3.35 -14.09 29.16
CA PHE A 73 -2.49 -15.21 28.80
C PHE A 73 -3.02 -16.51 29.42
N ARG A 74 -2.52 -17.67 28.96
CA ARG A 74 -2.89 -19.00 29.49
C ARG A 74 -2.63 -19.15 30.99
N ASN A 75 -1.66 -18.41 31.52
CA ASN A 75 -1.33 -18.37 32.95
C ASN A 75 -2.19 -17.39 33.76
N GLY A 76 -3.24 -16.82 33.17
CA GLY A 76 -4.14 -15.86 33.82
C GLY A 76 -3.64 -14.42 33.89
N ALA A 77 -2.39 -14.14 33.49
CA ALA A 77 -1.84 -12.79 33.46
C ALA A 77 -2.54 -11.92 32.41
N GLU A 78 -2.63 -10.62 32.66
CA GLU A 78 -3.18 -9.68 31.67
C GLU A 78 -2.31 -9.62 30.41
N ARG A 79 -2.96 -9.68 29.25
CA ARG A 79 -2.35 -9.49 27.95
C ARG A 79 -2.82 -8.15 27.39
N TRP A 80 -1.84 -7.35 26.99
CA TRP A 80 -2.02 -6.07 26.34
C TRP A 80 -1.59 -6.18 24.88
N TRP A 81 -2.19 -5.37 24.03
CA TRP A 81 -1.92 -5.31 22.60
C TRP A 81 -1.50 -3.89 22.22
N CYS A 82 -0.50 -3.77 21.38
CA CYS A 82 -0.14 -2.51 20.74
C CYS A 82 -0.66 -2.53 19.30
N PRO A 83 -1.69 -1.76 18.92
CA PRO A 83 -2.16 -1.74 17.54
C PRO A 83 -1.13 -1.09 16.60
N ILE A 84 -0.28 -0.19 17.11
CA ILE A 84 0.82 0.44 16.35
C ILE A 84 1.80 -0.63 15.85
N HIS A 85 2.57 -1.23 16.77
CA HIS A 85 3.59 -2.23 16.43
C HIS A 85 3.04 -3.63 16.17
N GLN A 86 1.74 -3.83 16.42
CA GLN A 86 1.07 -5.13 16.39
C GLN A 86 1.81 -6.16 17.24
N GLY A 87 2.13 -5.75 18.47
CA GLY A 87 2.91 -6.51 19.43
C GLY A 87 2.14 -6.75 20.72
N SER A 88 2.52 -7.79 21.44
CA SER A 88 1.94 -8.11 22.74
C SER A 88 2.76 -7.58 23.90
N TYR A 89 2.10 -7.23 25.01
CA TYR A 89 2.74 -6.95 26.29
C TYR A 89 2.11 -7.79 27.41
N GLY A 90 2.92 -8.10 28.43
CA GLY A 90 2.52 -8.80 29.65
C GLY A 90 3.24 -10.12 29.89
N ARG A 91 4.23 -10.48 29.06
CA ARG A 91 5.14 -11.60 29.37
C ARG A 91 6.01 -11.23 30.58
N LYS A 92 6.38 -12.21 31.40
CA LYS A 92 7.17 -12.00 32.65
C LYS A 92 8.41 -11.12 32.43
N ALA A 93 9.16 -11.35 31.35
CA ALA A 93 10.34 -10.56 31.02
C ALA A 93 10.03 -9.08 30.74
N GLN A 94 8.94 -8.80 30.02
CA GLN A 94 8.51 -7.42 29.73
C GLN A 94 8.02 -6.70 30.99
N VAL A 95 7.28 -7.40 31.85
CA VAL A 95 6.80 -6.86 33.13
C VAL A 95 7.99 -6.55 34.05
N ALA A 96 8.98 -7.45 34.13
CA ALA A 96 10.19 -7.23 34.91
C ALA A 96 11.06 -6.08 34.34
N LYS A 97 11.19 -5.97 33.00
CA LYS A 97 11.88 -4.83 32.35
C LYS A 97 11.17 -3.51 32.68
N ALA A 98 9.84 -3.47 32.52
CA ALA A 98 9.04 -2.28 32.83
C ALA A 98 9.12 -1.88 34.31
N ALA A 99 9.21 -2.85 35.24
CA ALA A 99 9.40 -2.56 36.67
C ALA A 99 10.77 -1.92 36.97
N LYS A 100 11.81 -2.22 36.17
CA LYS A 100 13.15 -1.64 36.31
C LYS A 100 13.28 -0.28 35.60
N THR A 101 12.68 -0.14 34.42
CA THR A 101 12.87 1.05 33.56
C THR A 101 11.75 2.08 33.66
N GLY A 102 10.59 1.71 34.20
CA GLY A 102 9.36 2.51 34.16
C GLY A 102 8.65 2.51 32.80
N ILE A 103 9.22 1.89 31.77
CA ILE A 103 8.70 1.94 30.39
C ILE A 103 7.95 0.64 30.07
N LYS A 104 6.65 0.77 29.76
CA LYS A 104 5.84 -0.35 29.25
C LYS A 104 5.86 -0.34 27.72
N CYS A 105 6.44 -1.38 27.13
CA CYS A 105 6.55 -1.52 25.68
C CYS A 105 6.21 -2.94 25.21
N CYS A 106 5.56 -3.06 24.06
CA CYS A 106 5.25 -4.37 23.47
C CYS A 106 6.52 -5.10 23.01
N ASP A 107 6.40 -6.38 22.63
CA ASP A 107 7.51 -7.22 22.15
C ASP A 107 8.06 -6.81 20.79
N ARG A 108 7.50 -5.75 20.18
CA ARG A 108 7.88 -5.19 18.87
C ARG A 108 8.09 -3.68 18.92
N CYS A 109 8.39 -3.12 20.08
CA CYS A 109 8.51 -1.66 20.25
C CYS A 109 9.67 -1.01 19.50
N ASP A 110 10.65 -1.79 19.08
CA ASP A 110 11.82 -1.29 18.35
C ASP A 110 11.61 -1.33 16.83
N ALA A 111 10.48 -1.88 16.39
CA ALA A 111 10.17 -2.04 14.98
C ALA A 111 9.80 -0.70 14.35
N LEU A 112 10.26 -0.49 13.12
CA LEU A 112 9.97 0.71 12.34
C LEU A 112 8.55 0.64 11.77
N MET A 113 7.90 1.79 11.79
CA MET A 113 6.50 1.97 11.45
C MET A 113 6.33 3.14 10.50
N ASP A 114 5.46 2.95 9.52
CA ASP A 114 4.93 4.02 8.71
C ASP A 114 3.58 4.45 9.25
N PHE A 115 3.22 5.70 9.02
CA PHE A 115 1.89 6.19 9.33
C PHE A 115 1.46 7.32 8.42
N VAL A 116 0.14 7.53 8.38
CA VAL A 116 -0.49 8.72 7.82
C VAL A 116 -1.67 9.14 8.70
N ARG A 117 -1.91 10.44 8.85
CA ARG A 117 -3.10 10.94 9.52
C ARG A 117 -4.35 10.56 8.70
N SER A 118 -5.32 9.91 9.33
CA SER A 118 -6.50 9.35 8.63
C SER A 118 -7.31 10.41 7.87
N SER A 119 -7.34 11.66 8.35
CA SER A 119 -8.04 12.77 7.70
C SER A 119 -7.37 13.26 6.42
N GLU A 120 -6.11 12.89 6.19
CA GLU A 120 -5.30 13.29 5.03
C GLU A 120 -5.09 12.12 4.05
N VAL A 121 -5.63 10.94 4.36
CA VAL A 121 -5.75 9.84 3.39
C VAL A 121 -6.74 10.27 2.31
N LEU A 122 -6.32 10.19 1.04
CA LEU A 122 -7.20 10.49 -0.07
C LEU A 122 -8.38 9.50 -0.11
N GLU A 123 -9.58 10.02 0.06
CA GLU A 123 -10.79 9.24 -0.17
C GLU A 123 -11.18 9.31 -1.65
N LEU A 124 -11.31 8.14 -2.27
CA LEU A 124 -11.80 8.01 -3.63
C LEU A 124 -13.19 7.39 -3.57
N LYS A 125 -14.22 8.10 -4.03
CA LYS A 125 -15.60 7.60 -4.09
C LYS A 125 -16.06 7.43 -5.53
N LEU A 126 -16.36 6.19 -5.94
CA LEU A 126 -16.91 5.93 -7.27
C LEU A 126 -18.39 6.31 -7.26
N VAL A 127 -18.79 7.13 -8.20
CA VAL A 127 -20.17 7.54 -8.40
C VAL A 127 -20.58 7.29 -9.85
N ALA A 128 -21.89 7.22 -10.10
CA ALA A 128 -22.40 7.07 -11.44
C ALA A 128 -22.14 8.35 -12.26
N PRO A 129 -22.03 8.24 -13.61
CA PRO A 129 -21.98 9.41 -14.48
C PRO A 129 -23.09 10.41 -14.17
N GLY A 130 -22.76 11.70 -14.12
CA GLY A 130 -23.71 12.77 -13.75
C GLY A 130 -24.08 12.84 -12.26
N LYS A 131 -23.45 12.04 -11.39
CA LYS A 131 -23.62 12.09 -9.92
C LYS A 131 -22.41 12.62 -9.17
N VAL A 132 -21.39 13.12 -9.86
CA VAL A 132 -20.27 13.83 -9.26
C VAL A 132 -20.77 15.12 -8.61
N ARG A 133 -20.66 15.20 -7.29
CA ARG A 133 -21.06 16.40 -6.51
C ARG A 133 -19.94 16.88 -5.59
N GLY A 134 -19.13 15.95 -5.08
CA GLY A 134 -18.01 16.22 -4.19
C GLY A 134 -16.65 16.22 -4.88
N GLU A 135 -15.68 16.80 -4.19
CA GLU A 135 -14.26 16.77 -4.56
C GLU A 135 -13.72 15.34 -4.70
N ASN A 136 -14.21 14.42 -3.87
CA ASN A 136 -13.78 13.02 -3.85
C ASN A 136 -14.67 12.09 -4.68
N ASP A 137 -15.67 12.61 -5.41
CA ASP A 137 -16.52 11.83 -6.30
C ASP A 137 -15.86 11.69 -7.68
N PHE A 138 -15.74 10.47 -8.19
CA PHE A 138 -15.16 10.17 -9.51
C PHE A 138 -16.01 9.16 -10.28
N CYS A 139 -16.07 9.30 -11.60
CA CYS A 139 -16.78 8.36 -12.46
C CYS A 139 -15.90 7.19 -12.92
N GLU A 140 -14.59 7.43 -13.06
CA GLU A 140 -13.61 6.41 -13.42
C GLU A 140 -12.35 6.51 -12.57
N ARG A 141 -11.77 5.36 -12.23
CA ARG A 141 -10.55 5.24 -11.47
C ARG A 141 -9.75 4.03 -11.93
N GLY A 142 -8.44 4.21 -12.04
CA GLY A 142 -7.44 3.15 -12.08
C GLY A 142 -6.49 3.36 -10.91
N ILE A 143 -6.17 2.29 -10.18
CA ILE A 143 -5.34 2.36 -8.99
C ILE A 143 -4.32 1.24 -9.05
N TRP A 144 -3.06 1.59 -8.93
CA TRP A 144 -1.91 0.68 -8.93
C TRP A 144 -1.05 0.93 -7.70
N ILE A 145 -0.14 0.00 -7.42
CA ILE A 145 1.03 0.39 -6.63
C ILE A 145 1.90 1.28 -7.51
N GLY A 146 2.25 2.46 -7.00
CA GLY A 146 3.27 3.30 -7.64
C GLY A 146 4.63 2.69 -7.34
N LEU A 147 5.42 2.36 -8.36
CA LEU A 147 6.76 1.78 -8.21
C LEU A 147 7.75 2.60 -9.04
N ALA A 148 9.04 2.43 -8.73
CA ALA A 148 10.13 3.05 -9.49
C ALA A 148 10.02 2.67 -10.97
N PRO A 149 10.45 3.52 -11.91
CA PRO A 149 10.71 3.07 -13.28
C PRO A 149 11.72 1.91 -13.29
N ALA A 150 11.49 0.94 -14.16
CA ALA A 150 12.44 -0.14 -14.43
C ALA A 150 13.69 0.35 -15.16
N LEU A 151 13.47 1.27 -16.09
CA LEU A 151 14.50 1.98 -16.83
C LEU A 151 14.26 3.48 -16.63
N ASP A 152 15.27 4.18 -16.13
CA ASP A 152 15.26 5.63 -15.96
C ASP A 152 16.58 6.19 -16.50
N THR A 153 16.50 7.03 -17.53
CA THR A 153 17.68 7.72 -18.08
C THR A 153 17.83 9.14 -17.54
N TYR A 154 16.89 9.61 -16.71
CA TYR A 154 16.92 10.90 -16.03
C TYR A 154 17.89 10.85 -14.86
N ASN A 155 17.88 9.75 -14.11
CA ASN A 155 18.59 9.65 -12.86
C ASN A 155 19.39 8.35 -12.74
N ASP A 156 20.68 8.44 -13.04
CA ASP A 156 21.65 7.36 -12.82
C ASP A 156 21.95 7.13 -11.32
N LYS A 157 21.47 8.03 -10.44
CA LYS A 157 21.78 8.06 -9.00
C LYS A 157 20.58 7.91 -8.08
N ALA A 158 19.36 8.23 -8.51
CA ALA A 158 18.19 8.06 -7.67
C ALA A 158 17.69 6.63 -7.76
N LYS A 159 18.29 5.84 -6.89
CA LYS A 159 17.91 4.45 -6.67
C LYS A 159 16.66 4.31 -5.80
N TYR A 160 15.92 5.40 -5.52
CA TYR A 160 15.04 5.45 -4.35
C TYR A 160 13.70 6.11 -4.64
N PHE A 161 12.82 5.38 -5.32
CA PHE A 161 11.40 5.69 -5.37
C PHE A 161 10.70 5.01 -4.20
N TYR A 162 10.08 5.78 -3.31
CA TYR A 162 9.23 5.19 -2.28
C TYR A 162 7.90 4.80 -2.90
N ALA A 163 7.52 3.52 -2.83
CA ALA A 163 6.20 3.15 -3.37
C ALA A 163 5.08 3.91 -2.67
N GLY A 164 4.16 4.36 -3.49
CA GLY A 164 2.88 4.88 -3.06
C GLY A 164 1.77 4.06 -3.70
N ILE A 165 0.58 4.63 -3.66
CA ILE A 165 -0.56 4.20 -4.41
C ILE A 165 -0.74 5.19 -5.56
N HIS A 166 -0.50 4.72 -6.78
CA HIS A 166 -0.66 5.52 -7.97
C HIS A 166 -2.14 5.55 -8.37
N VAL A 167 -2.67 6.75 -8.58
CA VAL A 167 -4.10 6.97 -8.84
C VAL A 167 -4.29 7.72 -10.14
N HIS A 168 -5.04 7.10 -11.05
CA HIS A 168 -5.74 7.78 -12.11
C HIS A 168 -7.19 7.98 -11.70
N ALA A 169 -7.71 9.21 -11.71
CA ALA A 169 -9.13 9.47 -11.47
C ALA A 169 -9.70 10.50 -12.44
N ARG A 170 -10.96 10.30 -12.86
CA ARG A 170 -11.67 11.15 -13.82
C ARG A 170 -13.04 11.55 -13.28
N LYS A 171 -13.44 12.80 -13.52
CA LYS A 171 -14.78 13.30 -13.17
C LYS A 171 -15.86 12.87 -14.17
N GLU A 172 -15.46 12.56 -15.40
CA GLU A 172 -16.35 12.12 -16.48
C GLU A 172 -15.83 10.82 -17.09
N LEU A 173 -16.71 10.00 -17.65
CA LEU A 173 -16.29 8.77 -18.34
C LEU A 173 -15.44 9.12 -19.55
N GLY A 174 -14.21 8.61 -19.61
CA GLY A 174 -13.27 8.89 -20.69
C GLY A 174 -12.77 10.35 -20.77
N GLY A 175 -13.25 11.25 -19.89
CA GLY A 175 -12.77 12.64 -19.80
C GLY A 175 -11.35 12.71 -19.26
N PRO A 176 -10.68 13.88 -19.22
CA PRO A 176 -9.29 14.00 -18.77
C PRO A 176 -9.08 13.46 -17.34
N LYS A 177 -7.86 12.97 -17.07
CA LYS A 177 -7.44 12.63 -15.70
C LYS A 177 -7.39 13.94 -14.91
N VAL A 178 -8.04 13.96 -13.75
CA VAL A 178 -7.95 15.06 -12.78
C VAL A 178 -7.03 14.70 -11.61
N ILE A 179 -6.73 13.41 -11.46
CA ILE A 179 -5.68 12.90 -10.57
C ILE A 179 -4.85 11.94 -11.41
N ASP A 180 -3.53 12.14 -11.35
CA ASP A 180 -2.50 11.33 -11.99
C ASP A 180 -1.22 11.42 -11.16
N LYS A 181 -1.23 10.85 -9.94
CA LYS A 181 -0.11 10.94 -9.00
C LYS A 181 -0.15 9.87 -7.92
N ASN A 182 0.93 9.81 -7.15
CA ASN A 182 1.09 8.89 -6.02
C ASN A 182 0.56 9.47 -4.70
N PHE A 183 0.10 8.57 -3.83
CA PHE A 183 -0.33 8.87 -2.46
C PHE A 183 0.22 7.80 -1.51
N PRO A 184 0.52 8.10 -0.24
CA PRO A 184 1.03 7.09 0.69
C PRO A 184 -0.01 6.01 1.03
N ALA A 185 -1.28 6.39 1.03
CA ALA A 185 -2.41 5.49 1.15
C ALA A 185 -3.66 6.13 0.56
N VAL A 186 -4.61 5.32 0.12
CA VAL A 186 -5.92 5.79 -0.39
C VAL A 186 -7.04 4.95 0.18
N ARG A 187 -8.22 5.55 0.33
CA ARG A 187 -9.44 4.86 0.78
C ARG A 187 -10.43 4.77 -0.36
N ILE A 188 -10.72 3.55 -0.79
CA ILE A 188 -11.60 3.28 -1.94
C ILE A 188 -13.01 2.99 -1.43
N LYS A 189 -13.98 3.81 -1.88
CA LYS A 189 -15.42 3.65 -1.69
C LYS A 189 -16.13 3.45 -3.03
N ASP A 190 -17.28 2.78 -3.00
CA ASP A 190 -18.18 2.62 -4.13
C ASP A 190 -19.61 3.03 -3.74
N ALA A 191 -20.18 3.98 -4.48
CA ALA A 191 -21.58 4.39 -4.37
C ALA A 191 -22.39 4.02 -5.62
N THR A 192 -21.80 3.28 -6.56
CA THR A 192 -22.47 2.83 -7.80
C THR A 192 -23.15 1.47 -7.63
N GLY A 193 -22.76 0.69 -6.63
CA GLY A 193 -23.17 -0.70 -6.47
C GLY A 193 -22.46 -1.67 -7.43
N ARG A 194 -21.50 -1.19 -8.22
CA ARG A 194 -20.71 -2.00 -9.14
C ARG A 194 -19.73 -2.92 -8.41
N PHE A 195 -19.38 -2.57 -7.17
CA PHE A 195 -18.51 -3.31 -6.26
C PHE A 195 -19.24 -3.56 -4.93
N PRO A 196 -20.27 -4.41 -4.91
CA PRO A 196 -21.18 -4.55 -3.76
C PRO A 196 -20.51 -5.13 -2.51
N LYS A 197 -19.33 -5.72 -2.65
CA LYS A 197 -18.53 -6.27 -1.55
C LYS A 197 -17.74 -5.19 -0.79
N ILE A 198 -17.54 -4.00 -1.37
CA ILE A 198 -16.85 -2.88 -0.69
C ILE A 198 -17.76 -2.32 0.41
N PRO A 199 -17.31 -2.26 1.67
CA PRO A 199 -18.10 -1.68 2.76
C PRO A 199 -18.27 -0.17 2.57
N GLU A 200 -19.31 0.42 3.18
CA GLU A 200 -19.57 1.86 3.14
C GLU A 200 -18.39 2.69 3.68
N SER A 201 -17.69 2.17 4.69
CA SER A 201 -16.46 2.77 5.24
C SER A 201 -15.32 2.84 4.23
N GLY A 202 -15.43 2.11 3.11
CA GLY A 202 -14.36 1.90 2.14
C GLY A 202 -13.27 0.96 2.63
N ILE A 203 -12.32 0.70 1.74
CA ILE A 203 -11.14 -0.13 1.98
C ILE A 203 -9.92 0.77 1.90
N LEU A 204 -9.08 0.75 2.95
CA LEU A 204 -7.78 1.42 2.90
C LEU A 204 -6.82 0.55 2.10
N VAL A 205 -6.12 1.17 1.16
CA VAL A 205 -5.03 0.58 0.40
C VAL A 205 -3.75 1.30 0.82
N THR A 206 -2.81 0.55 1.36
CA THR A 206 -1.46 1.01 1.72
C THR A 206 -0.45 0.38 0.77
N SER A 207 0.75 0.95 0.64
CA SER A 207 1.79 0.38 -0.23
C SER A 207 2.10 -1.10 0.07
N PRO A 208 2.22 -1.55 1.34
CA PRO A 208 2.33 -2.97 1.67
C PRO A 208 1.21 -3.84 1.08
N ALA A 209 -0.05 -3.43 1.29
CA ALA A 209 -1.24 -4.12 0.80
C ALA A 209 -1.23 -4.29 -0.72
N ALA A 210 -0.89 -3.18 -1.37
CA ALA A 210 -0.85 -3.04 -2.80
C ALA A 210 0.23 -3.90 -3.44
N LEU A 211 1.41 -4.01 -2.80
CA LEU A 211 2.53 -4.81 -3.29
C LEU A 211 2.21 -6.31 -3.24
N GLU A 212 1.71 -6.79 -2.09
CA GLU A 212 1.28 -8.17 -1.93
C GLU A 212 0.18 -8.54 -2.95
N TYR A 213 -0.77 -7.64 -3.15
CA TYR A 213 -1.82 -7.86 -4.14
C TYR A 213 -1.30 -7.79 -5.58
N LEU A 214 -0.30 -6.95 -5.88
CA LEU A 214 0.36 -6.98 -7.18
C LEU A 214 1.00 -8.35 -7.44
N TYR A 215 1.76 -8.89 -6.47
CA TYR A 215 2.34 -10.23 -6.59
C TYR A 215 1.26 -11.29 -6.84
N TYR A 216 0.16 -11.21 -6.10
CA TYR A 216 -1.01 -12.07 -6.31
C TYR A 216 -1.53 -12.00 -7.75
N MET A 217 -1.72 -10.79 -8.27
CA MET A 217 -2.32 -10.56 -9.58
C MET A 217 -1.38 -10.94 -10.74
N GLU A 218 -0.09 -10.65 -10.63
CA GLU A 218 0.92 -10.99 -11.65
C GLU A 218 1.07 -12.51 -11.81
N HIS A 219 0.99 -13.28 -10.71
CA HIS A 219 1.00 -14.76 -10.77
C HIS A 219 -0.26 -15.33 -11.47
N ARG A 220 -1.41 -14.66 -11.34
CA ARG A 220 -2.66 -15.09 -11.96
C ARG A 220 -2.87 -14.51 -13.37
N CYS A 221 -1.94 -13.70 -13.87
CA CYS A 221 -2.05 -13.09 -15.19
C CYS A 221 -1.87 -14.14 -16.31
N PRO A 222 -2.88 -14.41 -17.16
CA PRO A 222 -2.83 -15.34 -18.28
C PRO A 222 -1.80 -14.94 -19.30
N VAL A 223 -1.51 -13.65 -19.46
CA VAL A 223 -0.50 -13.22 -20.43
C VAL A 223 0.87 -13.72 -19.98
N ASN A 224 1.18 -13.68 -18.69
CA ASN A 224 2.41 -14.28 -18.16
C ASN A 224 2.42 -15.81 -18.35
N ALA A 225 1.27 -16.48 -18.16
CA ALA A 225 1.14 -17.92 -18.40
C ALA A 225 1.22 -18.32 -19.88
N GLN A 226 0.68 -17.50 -20.80
CA GLN A 226 0.64 -17.72 -22.25
C GLN A 226 1.98 -17.41 -22.93
N LEU A 227 2.72 -16.42 -22.42
CA LEU A 227 4.02 -16.04 -22.97
C LEU A 227 5.13 -17.07 -22.70
N GLN A 228 4.83 -18.18 -22.01
CA GLN A 228 5.82 -19.21 -21.63
C GLN A 228 7.10 -18.59 -21.07
N LEU A 229 6.98 -17.49 -20.31
CA LEU A 229 8.13 -16.93 -19.62
C LEU A 229 8.67 -18.06 -18.76
N ASN A 230 9.87 -18.55 -19.09
CA ASN A 230 10.52 -19.63 -18.37
C ASN A 230 10.69 -19.15 -16.92
N LEU A 231 9.80 -19.61 -16.05
CA LEU A 231 9.75 -19.27 -14.63
C LEU A 231 11.02 -19.69 -13.87
N GLU A 232 12.00 -20.30 -14.55
CA GLU A 232 13.33 -20.58 -14.02
C GLU A 232 14.25 -19.35 -14.02
N GLU A 233 14.10 -18.38 -14.92
CA GLU A 233 14.92 -17.14 -14.88
C GLU A 233 14.31 -16.09 -13.94
N ALA A 234 13.00 -16.16 -13.66
CA ALA A 234 12.29 -15.32 -12.68
C ALA A 234 12.40 -15.85 -11.23
N GLN A 235 13.45 -16.63 -10.92
CA GLN A 235 13.68 -17.27 -9.62
C GLN A 235 13.93 -16.30 -8.45
N SER A 236 14.11 -15.00 -8.71
CA SER A 236 14.36 -13.98 -7.67
C SER A 236 13.10 -13.33 -7.10
N LEU A 237 11.91 -13.62 -7.63
CA LEU A 237 10.66 -13.06 -7.10
C LEU A 237 10.12 -13.99 -6.00
N PRO A 238 10.01 -13.53 -4.73
CA PRO A 238 9.39 -14.33 -3.67
C PRO A 238 7.94 -14.67 -4.06
N ARG A 239 7.60 -15.96 -3.97
CA ARG A 239 6.37 -16.52 -4.53
C ARG A 239 5.41 -16.86 -3.40
N SER A 240 4.21 -16.26 -3.40
CA SER A 240 3.11 -16.85 -2.65
C SER A 240 2.52 -18.01 -3.45
N SER A 241 2.04 -19.05 -2.76
CA SER A 241 1.25 -20.12 -3.37
C SER A 241 -0.20 -19.63 -3.50
N VAL A 242 -0.46 -18.86 -4.57
CA VAL A 242 -1.49 -17.81 -4.63
C VAL A 242 -2.97 -18.27 -4.81
N ASP A 243 -3.32 -19.52 -4.57
CA ASP A 243 -4.71 -19.97 -4.74
C ASP A 243 -5.59 -19.84 -3.48
N LEU A 244 -5.07 -19.23 -2.39
CA LEU A 244 -5.69 -19.31 -1.06
C LEU A 244 -5.92 -17.96 -0.37
N THR A 245 -6.00 -16.85 -1.11
CA THR A 245 -6.43 -15.58 -0.50
C THR A 245 -7.94 -15.60 -0.20
N ASP A 246 -8.38 -14.98 0.89
CA ASP A 246 -9.79 -14.87 1.30
C ASP A 246 -10.03 -13.55 2.05
N VAL A 247 -11.29 -13.13 2.14
CA VAL A 247 -11.70 -11.98 2.95
C VAL A 247 -11.92 -12.44 4.39
N VAL A 248 -10.91 -12.24 5.22
CA VAL A 248 -10.98 -12.60 6.65
C VAL A 248 -11.46 -11.39 7.46
N LYS A 249 -12.55 -11.56 8.24
CA LYS A 249 -13.07 -10.52 9.14
C LYS A 249 -12.91 -10.93 10.59
N CYS A 250 -12.40 -10.03 11.43
CA CYS A 250 -12.28 -10.27 12.86
C CYS A 250 -13.66 -10.34 13.51
N LYS A 251 -14.01 -11.49 14.09
CA LYS A 251 -15.25 -11.68 14.86
C LYS A 251 -15.33 -10.86 16.15
N HIS A 252 -14.24 -10.23 16.58
CA HIS A 252 -14.17 -9.48 17.84
C HIS A 252 -14.35 -7.97 17.65
N CYS A 253 -13.70 -7.37 16.64
CA CYS A 253 -13.80 -5.93 16.38
C CYS A 253 -14.40 -5.59 15.01
N GLY A 254 -14.64 -6.59 14.15
CA GLY A 254 -15.17 -6.39 12.80
C GLY A 254 -14.16 -5.88 11.78
N ALA A 255 -12.90 -5.63 12.15
CA ALA A 255 -11.86 -5.21 11.20
C ALA A 255 -11.61 -6.30 10.14
N LEU A 256 -11.35 -5.86 8.91
CA LEU A 256 -10.82 -6.73 7.87
C LEU A 256 -9.37 -7.08 8.21
N HIS A 257 -9.03 -8.34 8.04
CA HIS A 257 -7.70 -8.86 8.33
C HIS A 257 -6.88 -8.91 7.05
N GLU A 258 -5.62 -8.54 7.20
CA GLU A 258 -4.66 -8.41 6.13
C GLU A 258 -3.38 -9.13 6.59
N ASP A 259 -3.01 -10.19 5.87
CA ASP A 259 -1.77 -10.92 6.04
C ASP A 259 -0.74 -10.31 5.08
N ILE A 260 0.32 -9.70 5.63
CA ILE A 260 1.46 -9.17 4.86
C ILE A 260 2.72 -9.87 5.39
N GLY A 261 3.61 -10.30 4.48
CA GLY A 261 4.94 -10.83 4.80
C GLY A 261 5.10 -12.35 4.87
N ASP A 262 6.36 -12.79 4.71
CA ASP A 262 6.94 -14.14 4.51
C ASP A 262 6.56 -15.26 5.50
N PHE A 263 5.62 -15.03 6.40
CA PHE A 263 5.08 -16.10 7.28
C PHE A 263 3.57 -16.29 7.14
N PHE A 264 2.84 -15.28 6.69
CA PHE A 264 1.38 -15.31 6.61
C PHE A 264 0.86 -15.04 5.19
N GLY A 265 1.63 -14.35 4.34
CA GLY A 265 1.33 -14.15 2.91
C GLY A 265 1.72 -15.32 2.01
N GLU A 266 2.69 -16.14 2.42
CA GLU A 266 3.20 -17.24 1.58
C GLU A 266 2.48 -18.58 1.82
N ASN A 267 1.98 -18.77 3.05
CA ASN A 267 1.41 -20.03 3.51
C ASN A 267 -0.01 -19.83 4.04
N ALA A 268 -0.96 -20.49 3.40
CA ALA A 268 -2.33 -20.53 3.87
C ALA A 268 -2.42 -21.13 5.27
N HIS A 269 -3.10 -20.44 6.18
CA HIS A 269 -3.14 -20.81 7.58
C HIS A 269 -4.54 -20.61 8.16
N LYS A 270 -4.85 -21.36 9.22
CA LYS A 270 -6.18 -21.32 9.86
C LYS A 270 -6.30 -20.25 10.94
N LYS A 271 -5.18 -19.68 11.36
CA LYS A 271 -5.07 -18.87 12.57
C LYS A 271 -4.40 -17.54 12.27
N HIS A 272 -5.20 -16.48 12.21
CA HIS A 272 -4.71 -15.13 11.99
C HIS A 272 -4.65 -14.37 13.31
N LEU A 273 -3.82 -13.33 13.37
CA LEU A 273 -3.77 -12.41 14.49
C LEU A 273 -4.29 -11.05 14.04
N CYS A 274 -5.42 -10.61 14.58
CA CYS A 274 -6.00 -9.32 14.20
C CYS A 274 -5.08 -8.16 14.60
N GLY A 275 -4.58 -7.40 13.61
CA GLY A 275 -3.76 -6.21 13.81
C GLY A 275 -4.41 -5.17 14.72
N THR A 276 -5.73 -4.98 14.62
CA THR A 276 -6.45 -3.95 15.37
C THR A 276 -6.64 -4.30 16.85
N CYS A 277 -7.11 -5.51 17.17
CA CYS A 277 -7.50 -5.87 18.56
C CYS A 277 -6.57 -6.90 19.23
N GLY A 278 -5.63 -7.50 18.50
CA GLY A 278 -4.68 -8.48 19.02
C GLY A 278 -5.28 -9.85 19.34
N ARG A 279 -6.53 -10.10 18.94
CA ARG A 279 -7.22 -11.38 19.15
C ARG A 279 -7.04 -12.29 17.95
N GLU A 280 -7.03 -13.58 18.24
CA GLU A 280 -6.86 -14.64 17.25
C GLU A 280 -8.16 -14.84 16.47
N ILE A 281 -8.04 -14.91 15.14
CA ILE A 281 -9.13 -15.25 14.22
C ILE A 281 -8.87 -16.69 13.77
N PHE A 282 -9.89 -17.54 13.84
CA PHE A 282 -9.80 -18.94 13.43
C PHE A 282 -10.74 -19.21 12.26
N CYS A 283 -10.15 -19.59 11.12
CA CYS A 283 -10.82 -19.96 9.89
C CYS A 283 -10.99 -21.50 9.82
N ARG A 284 -12.00 -21.98 9.08
CA ARG A 284 -12.26 -23.43 8.93
C ARG A 284 -11.20 -24.12 8.05
N GLY A 285 -10.77 -23.44 6.98
CA GLY A 285 -9.68 -23.84 6.08
C GLY A 285 -8.45 -22.96 6.26
N GLY A 286 -7.33 -23.36 5.65
CA GLY A 286 -6.17 -22.48 5.54
C GLY A 286 -6.45 -21.43 4.48
N ASN A 287 -6.25 -20.15 4.81
CA ASN A 287 -6.32 -19.04 3.85
C ASN A 287 -5.29 -17.95 4.20
N ILE A 288 -5.20 -16.95 3.34
CA ILE A 288 -4.39 -15.73 3.48
C ILE A 288 -5.37 -14.56 3.44
N GLY A 289 -5.49 -13.80 4.52
CA GLY A 289 -6.41 -12.68 4.60
C GLY A 289 -5.96 -11.52 3.72
N ASN A 290 -6.77 -11.13 2.72
CA ASN A 290 -6.48 -9.95 1.91
C ASN A 290 -7.79 -9.18 1.61
N PRO A 291 -7.99 -7.97 2.18
CA PRO A 291 -9.21 -7.20 1.97
C PRO A 291 -9.37 -6.70 0.53
N LEU A 292 -8.29 -6.62 -0.26
CA LEU A 292 -8.33 -6.13 -1.63
C LEU A 292 -9.05 -7.11 -2.57
N GLN A 293 -9.28 -8.36 -2.15
CA GLN A 293 -10.21 -9.28 -2.83
C GLN A 293 -11.63 -8.71 -2.95
N LEU A 294 -12.04 -7.80 -2.06
CA LEU A 294 -13.36 -7.16 -2.16
C LEU A 294 -13.48 -6.25 -3.39
N PHE A 295 -12.39 -5.96 -4.10
CA PHE A 295 -12.42 -5.30 -5.40
C PHE A 295 -12.83 -6.23 -6.55
N GLU A 296 -12.93 -7.54 -6.30
CA GLU A 296 -13.45 -8.50 -7.26
C GLU A 296 -14.86 -8.13 -7.74
N ARG A 297 -15.09 -8.23 -9.05
CA ARG A 297 -16.42 -8.11 -9.68
C ARG A 297 -16.68 -9.33 -10.55
N ALA A 298 -17.94 -9.76 -10.59
CA ALA A 298 -18.41 -10.84 -11.45
C ALA A 298 -18.16 -10.62 -12.95
N TRP A 299 -18.02 -9.36 -13.38
CA TRP A 299 -17.72 -8.96 -14.76
C TRP A 299 -16.41 -8.19 -14.88
N ARG A 300 -15.52 -8.24 -13.86
CA ARG A 300 -14.12 -7.93 -14.13
C ARG A 300 -13.77 -9.01 -15.14
N ARG A 301 -13.84 -8.69 -16.45
CA ARG A 301 -13.30 -9.53 -17.54
C ARG A 301 -12.00 -9.95 -16.96
N GLU A 302 -11.94 -11.22 -16.61
CA GLU A 302 -10.98 -11.66 -15.62
C GLU A 302 -9.65 -11.08 -16.08
N ILE A 303 -8.89 -10.54 -15.14
CA ILE A 303 -7.45 -10.46 -15.35
C ILE A 303 -6.91 -11.85 -15.75
N VAL A 304 -7.74 -12.91 -15.67
CA VAL A 304 -7.59 -14.32 -16.03
C VAL A 304 -8.22 -14.77 -17.40
N GLY A 305 -8.79 -13.91 -18.27
CA GLY A 305 -9.51 -14.39 -19.48
C GLY A 305 -9.43 -13.50 -20.73
N GLU A 306 -8.70 -13.97 -21.76
CA GLU A 306 -8.66 -13.61 -23.21
C GLU A 306 -8.65 -12.12 -23.65
N LYS A 307 -8.80 -11.14 -22.75
CA LYS A 307 -9.14 -9.75 -23.08
C LYS A 307 -8.26 -8.72 -22.38
N ILE A 308 -7.02 -9.08 -22.06
CA ILE A 308 -5.97 -8.08 -22.01
C ILE A 308 -5.75 -7.64 -23.46
N ASP A 309 -5.68 -6.33 -23.73
CA ASP A 309 -5.34 -5.83 -25.06
C ASP A 309 -3.82 -5.72 -25.16
N PRO A 310 -3.10 -6.74 -25.69
CA PRO A 310 -1.70 -6.57 -26.02
C PRO A 310 -1.64 -5.46 -27.06
N GLN A 311 -1.05 -4.33 -26.69
CA GLN A 311 -0.95 -3.23 -27.63
C GLN A 311 -0.14 -3.70 -28.84
N ASN A 312 -0.76 -3.76 -30.02
CA ASN A 312 -0.03 -4.01 -31.27
C ASN A 312 0.80 -2.79 -31.73
N LYS A 313 0.98 -1.81 -30.84
CA LYS A 313 1.82 -0.64 -31.06
C LYS A 313 3.27 -0.99 -30.76
N GLU A 314 4.14 -0.52 -31.64
CA GLU A 314 5.59 -0.61 -31.50
C GLU A 314 6.17 0.81 -31.46
N ILE A 315 7.22 1.01 -30.67
CA ILE A 315 7.99 2.25 -30.65
C ILE A 315 9.48 1.96 -30.63
N HIS A 316 10.23 2.80 -31.35
CA HIS A 316 11.70 2.81 -31.37
C HIS A 316 12.16 4.16 -30.86
N ILE A 317 13.02 4.13 -29.85
CA ILE A 317 13.45 5.34 -29.14
C ILE A 317 14.98 5.40 -29.13
N ASP A 318 15.51 6.56 -29.52
CA ASP A 318 16.93 6.90 -29.44
C ASP A 318 17.17 7.74 -28.18
N THR A 319 17.95 7.21 -27.24
CA THR A 319 18.26 7.88 -25.97
C THR A 319 19.19 9.09 -26.14
N LYS A 320 19.80 9.27 -27.32
CA LYS A 320 20.53 10.49 -27.67
C LYS A 320 19.61 11.69 -27.89
N VAL A 321 18.34 11.42 -28.20
CA VAL A 321 17.33 12.45 -28.48
C VAL A 321 16.35 12.58 -27.32
N HIS A 322 15.95 11.46 -26.72
CA HIS A 322 14.95 11.44 -25.67
C HIS A 322 15.52 10.95 -24.35
N ARG A 323 15.09 11.58 -23.26
CA ARG A 323 15.18 10.99 -21.93
C ARG A 323 13.96 10.11 -21.68
N LEU A 324 14.10 9.02 -20.93
CA LEU A 324 13.06 8.00 -20.80
C LEU A 324 12.89 7.51 -19.37
N MET A 325 11.63 7.23 -19.04
CA MET A 325 11.25 6.38 -17.92
C MET A 325 10.31 5.29 -18.44
N CYS A 326 10.58 4.03 -18.10
CA CYS A 326 9.78 2.90 -18.55
C CYS A 326 9.32 2.03 -17.38
N TRP A 327 8.07 1.60 -17.44
CA TRP A 327 7.48 0.62 -16.52
C TRP A 327 6.86 -0.52 -17.31
N PRO A 328 7.00 -1.78 -16.90
CA PRO A 328 6.11 -2.82 -17.38
C PRO A 328 4.69 -2.52 -16.87
N SER A 329 3.68 -2.59 -17.73
CA SER A 329 2.30 -2.43 -17.29
C SER A 329 1.95 -3.52 -16.28
N THR A 330 1.43 -3.17 -15.11
CA THR A 330 0.96 -4.13 -14.11
C THR A 330 -0.56 -4.14 -14.03
N PRO A 331 -1.20 -5.24 -13.61
CA PRO A 331 -2.62 -5.25 -13.35
C PRO A 331 -2.98 -4.20 -12.30
N ALA A 332 -4.05 -3.46 -12.53
CA ALA A 332 -4.57 -2.51 -11.56
C ALA A 332 -5.06 -3.24 -10.30
N LEU A 333 -4.78 -2.70 -9.13
CA LEU A 333 -5.41 -3.13 -7.88
C LEU A 333 -6.93 -2.93 -7.98
N PHE A 334 -7.32 -1.78 -8.51
CA PHE A 334 -8.72 -1.39 -8.73
C PHE A 334 -8.87 -0.70 -10.08
N TRP A 335 -9.78 -1.23 -10.91
CA TRP A 335 -10.11 -0.68 -12.23
C TRP A 335 -11.63 -0.57 -12.38
N SER A 336 -12.16 0.65 -12.49
CA SER A 336 -13.60 0.86 -12.64
C SER A 336 -14.05 1.07 -14.08
N ARG A 337 -13.13 1.27 -15.03
CA ARG A 337 -13.51 1.50 -16.43
C ARG A 337 -14.10 0.23 -17.04
N ASP A 338 -15.09 0.38 -17.91
CA ASP A 338 -15.65 -0.73 -18.68
C ASP A 338 -14.88 -0.92 -20.00
N ALA A 339 -13.57 -1.07 -19.86
CA ALA A 339 -12.63 -1.31 -20.96
C ALA A 339 -11.53 -2.26 -20.47
N PRO A 340 -10.91 -3.04 -21.37
CA PRO A 340 -9.70 -3.79 -21.06
C PRO A 340 -8.64 -2.93 -20.37
N GLU A 341 -7.91 -3.53 -19.44
CA GLU A 341 -6.62 -2.99 -19.01
C GLU A 341 -5.62 -3.14 -20.16
N ILE A 342 -4.76 -2.14 -20.34
CA ILE A 342 -3.77 -2.10 -21.41
C ILE A 342 -2.53 -2.85 -20.94
N TRP A 343 -1.97 -3.70 -21.81
CA TRP A 343 -0.76 -4.46 -21.49
C TRP A 343 0.39 -4.17 -22.45
N GLY A 344 1.59 -4.03 -21.88
CA GLY A 344 2.82 -3.70 -22.57
C GLY A 344 3.84 -3.06 -21.64
N ILE A 345 4.58 -2.10 -22.17
CA ILE A 345 5.53 -1.25 -21.47
C ILE A 345 5.02 0.18 -21.58
N HIS A 346 4.76 0.79 -20.43
CA HIS A 346 4.43 2.21 -20.33
C HIS A 346 5.72 3.03 -20.43
N VAL A 347 5.71 4.04 -21.29
CA VAL A 347 6.88 4.85 -21.60
C VAL A 347 6.52 6.32 -21.39
N HIS A 348 7.28 6.98 -20.54
CA HIS A 348 7.43 8.42 -20.55
C HIS A 348 8.70 8.77 -21.33
N GLY A 349 8.59 9.65 -22.32
CA GLY A 349 9.71 10.16 -23.08
C GLY A 349 9.71 11.68 -23.11
N PHE A 350 10.87 12.26 -22.86
CA PHE A 350 11.06 13.70 -22.71
C PHE A 350 12.04 14.22 -23.75
N ASP A 351 11.76 15.40 -24.29
CA ASP A 351 12.65 16.09 -25.22
C ASP A 351 13.87 16.70 -24.49
N ALA A 352 14.72 17.41 -25.25
CA ALA A 352 15.91 18.06 -24.73
C ALA A 352 15.57 19.18 -23.71
N GLU A 353 14.41 19.81 -23.88
CA GLU A 353 13.89 20.86 -23.02
C GLU A 353 13.24 20.31 -21.73
N GLY A 354 12.91 19.01 -21.70
CA GLY A 354 12.32 18.33 -20.54
C GLY A 354 10.81 18.22 -20.60
N HIS A 355 10.18 18.55 -21.73
CA HIS A 355 8.76 18.33 -21.91
C HIS A 355 8.48 16.87 -22.21
N ARG A 356 7.46 16.31 -21.56
CA ARG A 356 6.97 14.96 -21.85
C ARG A 356 6.30 14.94 -23.22
N VAL A 357 6.94 14.29 -24.19
CA VAL A 357 6.49 14.14 -25.58
C VAL A 357 5.97 12.74 -25.90
N ILE A 358 6.28 11.76 -25.05
CA ILE A 358 5.75 10.39 -25.11
C ILE A 358 5.15 10.06 -23.74
N ASP A 359 3.90 9.58 -23.74
CA ASP A 359 3.13 9.13 -22.57
C ASP A 359 2.06 8.15 -23.05
N ASP A 360 2.46 6.89 -23.28
CA ASP A 360 1.57 5.83 -23.74
C ASP A 360 2.10 4.45 -23.33
N THR A 361 1.33 3.40 -23.59
CA THR A 361 1.73 2.00 -23.39
C THR A 361 1.85 1.28 -24.73
N TYR A 362 2.96 0.57 -24.93
CA TYR A 362 3.30 -0.11 -26.18
C TYR A 362 3.54 -1.60 -25.94
N GLY A 363 3.13 -2.47 -26.86
CA GLY A 363 3.38 -3.91 -26.69
C GLY A 363 4.82 -4.30 -26.99
N THR A 364 5.48 -3.53 -27.87
CA THR A 364 6.91 -3.69 -28.16
C THR A 364 7.62 -2.34 -28.06
N VAL A 365 8.71 -2.29 -27.30
CA VAL A 365 9.57 -1.10 -27.14
C VAL A 365 11.00 -1.47 -27.50
N TYR A 366 11.61 -0.69 -28.39
CA TYR A 366 13.04 -0.72 -28.68
C TYR A 366 13.71 0.55 -28.16
N VAL A 367 14.79 0.38 -27.41
CA VAL A 367 15.64 1.49 -26.93
C VAL A 367 17.03 1.27 -27.50
N ASP A 368 17.53 2.25 -28.27
CA ASP A 368 18.83 2.18 -28.98
C ASP A 368 19.02 0.89 -29.80
N GLY A 369 17.93 0.47 -30.47
CA GLY A 369 17.88 -0.75 -31.29
C GLY A 369 17.76 -2.05 -30.49
N LYS A 370 17.72 -2.02 -29.15
CA LYS A 370 17.52 -3.20 -28.29
C LYS A 370 16.07 -3.31 -27.86
N LYS A 371 15.45 -4.47 -28.12
CA LYS A 371 14.09 -4.76 -27.63
C LYS A 371 14.12 -4.90 -26.11
N LEU A 372 13.23 -4.20 -25.43
CA LEU A 372 13.05 -4.36 -23.99
C LEU A 372 12.27 -5.65 -23.70
N ASP A 373 12.69 -6.36 -22.65
CA ASP A 373 12.00 -7.52 -22.12
C ASP A 373 11.14 -7.10 -20.92
N ARG A 374 9.82 -7.30 -21.01
CA ARG A 374 8.89 -6.88 -19.95
C ARG A 374 9.15 -7.60 -18.62
N ALA A 375 9.47 -8.89 -18.64
CA ALA A 375 9.69 -9.66 -17.42
C ALA A 375 10.96 -9.19 -16.69
N LYS A 376 12.02 -8.91 -17.45
CA LYS A 376 13.22 -8.27 -16.94
C LYS A 376 12.91 -6.88 -16.37
N LEU A 377 12.16 -6.04 -17.11
CA LEU A 377 11.75 -4.73 -16.60
C LEU A 377 10.94 -4.85 -15.30
N PHE A 378 10.13 -5.89 -15.13
CA PHE A 378 9.38 -6.10 -13.89
C PHE A 378 10.29 -6.42 -12.70
N ALA A 379 11.31 -7.26 -12.90
CA ALA A 379 12.33 -7.51 -11.89
C ALA A 379 13.11 -6.23 -11.56
N ASP A 380 13.54 -5.47 -12.57
CA ASP A 380 14.27 -4.21 -12.41
C ASP A 380 13.40 -3.15 -11.67
N MET A 381 12.11 -3.03 -12.03
CA MET A 381 11.12 -2.15 -11.36
C MET A 381 11.02 -2.42 -9.85
N LEU A 382 10.95 -3.70 -9.47
CA LEU A 382 10.87 -4.12 -8.07
C LEU A 382 12.20 -3.89 -7.34
N GLN A 383 13.32 -4.14 -8.01
CA GLN A 383 14.65 -3.90 -7.44
C GLN A 383 14.92 -2.41 -7.21
N ASN A 384 14.47 -1.54 -8.13
CA ASN A 384 14.62 -0.09 -8.04
C ASN A 384 13.66 0.54 -7.01
N SER A 385 12.62 -0.18 -6.59
CA SER A 385 11.66 0.31 -5.60
C SER A 385 12.19 0.04 -4.19
N PHE A 386 12.23 1.07 -3.35
CA PHE A 386 12.99 1.15 -2.09
C PHE A 386 12.44 0.32 -0.89
N TRP A 387 11.98 -0.90 -1.13
CA TRP A 387 11.32 -1.74 -0.11
C TRP A 387 12.21 -2.83 0.50
N MET A 388 13.45 -2.99 0.01
CA MET A 388 14.29 -4.18 0.28
C MET A 388 15.75 -3.90 0.71
N GLN A 389 16.14 -2.67 1.08
CA GLN A 389 17.53 -2.37 1.48
C GLN A 389 17.72 -2.13 2.99
N ASP A 390 18.94 -2.38 3.48
CA ASP A 390 19.37 -2.41 4.88
C ASP A 390 19.24 -1.03 5.57
N GLU A 391 18.78 -1.03 6.83
CA GLU A 391 18.65 0.12 7.75
C GLU A 391 19.87 1.06 7.75
N ALA A 392 21.08 0.53 7.52
CA ALA A 392 22.33 1.30 7.46
C ALA A 392 22.52 2.10 6.15
N GLU A 393 22.06 1.59 5.01
CA GLU A 393 22.10 2.32 3.72
C GLU A 393 20.99 3.39 3.68
N MET A 394 19.88 3.16 4.38
CA MET A 394 18.71 4.05 4.40
C MET A 394 18.94 5.39 5.13
N ALA A 395 19.75 5.42 6.18
CA ALA A 395 19.99 6.64 6.96
C ALA A 395 20.83 7.71 6.24
N ALA A 396 21.51 7.34 5.15
CA ALA A 396 22.49 8.19 4.48
C ALA A 396 21.95 8.95 3.25
N VAL A 397 20.77 8.62 2.73
CA VAL A 397 20.44 8.94 1.31
C VAL A 397 18.99 9.41 1.06
N ALA A 398 18.30 9.94 2.06
CA ALA A 398 16.95 10.49 1.89
C ALA A 398 16.94 11.86 1.16
N GLU A 399 17.13 11.87 -0.16
CA GLU A 399 16.82 13.01 -1.05
C GLU A 399 16.18 12.51 -2.37
N GLU A 400 15.32 13.35 -2.94
CA GLU A 400 14.07 13.01 -3.65
C GLU A 400 14.20 12.53 -5.11
N LEU A 401 13.26 11.65 -5.50
CA LEU A 401 12.70 11.54 -6.86
C LEU A 401 11.22 11.17 -6.76
N GLU A 402 10.33 12.16 -6.70
CA GLU A 402 8.87 11.92 -6.78
C GLU A 402 8.11 12.98 -7.59
N ASP A 403 8.80 13.83 -8.35
CA ASP A 403 8.17 14.81 -9.24
C ASP A 403 7.89 14.20 -10.62
N ASP A 404 6.69 13.64 -10.76
CA ASP A 404 5.91 13.67 -12.01
C ASP A 404 4.77 14.71 -11.86
#